data_AF-A0A9E3AM46-F1
#
_entry.id   AF-A0A9E3AM46-F1
#
_cell.length_a   1.000
_cell.length_b   1.000
_cell.length_c   1.000
_cell.angle_alpha   90.00
_cell.angle_beta   90.00
_cell.angle_gamma   90.00
#
_symmetry.space_group_name_H-M   'P 1'
#
loop_
_entity.id
_entity.type
_entity.pdbx_description
1 polymer ?
#
loop_
_entity_poly.entity_id
_entity_poly.type
_entity_poly.pdbx_seq_one_letter_code
_entity_poly.pdbx_strand_id
1 'polypeptide(L)'
;MTAQGAGTQEGVDQGKRDFLYIATAAFGAVGAVAAIAPFIGQLSPDAETIAAGAPIDVDLSPIAEGQIMHVVWRSKPIFVRHLTQKEVEESKSGDWHEMIDPAPETERVKEGHDQWL
;
A
#
# COMPACT_ATOMS: atom_id res chain seq x y z
N MET A 1 31.48 -73.30 31.38
CA MET A 1 32.13 -72.01 31.64
C MET A 1 32.27 -71.31 30.29
N THR A 2 31.75 -70.14 29.97
CA THR A 2 30.85 -69.15 30.58
C THR A 2 30.50 -68.25 29.41
N ALA A 3 29.22 -68.03 29.15
CA ALA A 3 28.76 -67.05 28.18
C ALA A 3 29.02 -65.64 28.72
N GLN A 4 29.46 -64.72 27.86
CA GLN A 4 29.30 -63.30 28.09
C GLN A 4 29.00 -62.65 26.74
N GLY A 5 27.70 -62.50 26.44
CA GLY A 5 27.23 -61.72 25.31
C GLY A 5 27.62 -60.26 25.50
N ALA A 6 28.25 -59.68 24.48
CA ALA A 6 28.51 -58.26 24.37
C ALA A 6 27.18 -57.51 24.17
N GLY A 7 26.59 -57.07 25.27
CA GLY A 7 25.52 -56.08 25.26
C GLY A 7 26.13 -54.71 25.01
N THR A 8 26.28 -54.34 23.74
CA THR A 8 26.53 -52.95 23.36
C THR A 8 25.27 -52.16 23.71
N GLN A 9 25.30 -51.41 24.81
CA GLN A 9 24.26 -50.42 25.07
C GLN A 9 24.41 -49.32 24.03
N GLU A 10 23.62 -49.38 22.94
CA GLU A 10 23.42 -48.25 22.04
C GLU A 10 22.68 -47.15 22.80
N GLY A 11 23.46 -46.33 23.49
CA GLY A 11 22.99 -45.04 23.99
C GLY A 11 22.40 -44.27 22.82
N VAL A 12 21.18 -43.80 23.00
CA VAL A 12 20.51 -42.89 22.09
C VAL A 12 21.48 -41.86 21.55
N ASP A 13 21.71 -41.85 20.23
CA ASP A 13 22.49 -40.80 19.57
C ASP A 13 21.68 -39.49 19.61
N GLN A 14 21.93 -38.70 20.66
CA GLN A 14 21.22 -37.45 20.93
C GLN A 14 21.38 -36.46 19.76
N GLY A 15 22.55 -36.43 19.11
CA GLY A 15 22.79 -35.56 17.96
C GLY A 15 21.92 -35.91 16.75
N LYS A 16 21.71 -37.21 16.47
CA LYS A 16 20.77 -37.63 15.42
C LYS A 16 19.32 -37.27 15.73
N ARG A 17 18.92 -37.37 17.01
CA ARG A 17 17.57 -36.97 17.44
C ARG A 17 17.37 -35.47 17.33
N ASP A 18 18.30 -34.68 17.81
CA ASP A 18 18.24 -33.22 17.74
C ASP A 18 18.22 -32.74 16.28
N PHE A 19 19.04 -33.36 15.42
CA PHE A 19 19.00 -33.08 13.99
C PHE A 19 17.62 -33.37 13.39
N LEU A 20 17.03 -34.54 13.67
CA LEU A 20 15.70 -34.90 13.17
C LEU A 20 14.61 -33.97 13.71
N TYR A 21 14.68 -33.57 14.98
CA TYR A 21 13.75 -32.61 15.57
C TYR A 21 13.85 -31.24 14.92
N ILE A 22 15.07 -30.69 14.80
CA ILE A 22 15.32 -29.38 14.21
C ILE A 22 14.95 -29.38 12.72
N ALA A 23 15.36 -30.41 11.98
CA ALA A 23 15.05 -30.53 10.56
C ALA A 23 13.53 -30.60 10.33
N THR A 24 12.81 -31.43 11.09
CA THR A 24 11.36 -31.56 10.97
C THR A 24 10.64 -30.27 11.38
N ALA A 25 11.08 -29.61 12.46
CA ALA A 25 10.51 -28.35 12.90
C ALA A 25 10.74 -27.22 11.87
N ALA A 26 11.95 -27.13 11.31
CA ALA A 26 12.28 -26.15 10.28
C ALA A 26 11.45 -26.37 9.00
N PHE A 27 11.37 -27.61 8.52
CA PHE A 27 10.53 -27.95 7.36
C PHE A 27 9.04 -27.67 7.63
N GLY A 28 8.54 -28.01 8.82
CA GLY A 28 7.17 -27.70 9.22
C GLY A 28 6.88 -26.21 9.24
N ALA A 29 7.79 -25.40 9.78
CA ALA A 29 7.65 -23.94 9.84
C ALA A 29 7.65 -23.32 8.43
N VAL A 30 8.61 -23.69 7.57
CA VAL A 30 8.66 -23.20 6.19
C VAL A 30 7.42 -23.63 5.40
N GLY A 31 6.99 -24.89 5.55
CA GLY A 31 5.79 -25.40 4.91
C GLY A 31 4.53 -24.65 5.34
N ALA A 32 4.40 -24.35 6.64
CA ALA A 32 3.27 -23.57 7.16
C ALA A 32 3.25 -22.13 6.61
N VAL A 33 4.39 -21.44 6.58
CA VAL A 33 4.49 -20.09 5.99
C VAL A 33 4.18 -20.13 4.50
N ALA A 34 4.74 -21.10 3.76
CA ALA A 34 4.48 -21.25 2.32
C ALA A 34 3.02 -21.55 2.02
N ALA A 35 2.33 -22.28 2.91
CA ALA A 35 0.90 -22.56 2.79
C ALA A 35 0.04 -21.33 3.09
N ILE A 36 0.39 -20.51 4.10
CA ILE A 36 -0.41 -19.34 4.52
C ILE A 36 -0.17 -18.11 3.62
N ALA A 37 1.06 -17.92 3.13
CA ALA A 37 1.44 -16.78 2.29
C ALA A 37 0.49 -16.50 1.11
N PRO A 38 0.06 -17.49 0.29
CA PRO A 38 -0.88 -17.22 -0.80
C PRO A 38 -2.25 -16.77 -0.31
N PHE A 39 -2.74 -17.23 0.86
CA PHE A 39 -4.02 -16.76 1.41
C PHE A 39 -3.94 -15.29 1.86
N ILE A 40 -2.81 -14.85 2.40
CA ILE A 40 -2.58 -13.42 2.71
C ILE A 40 -2.49 -12.62 1.40
N GLY A 41 -1.78 -13.16 0.40
CA GLY A 41 -1.69 -12.54 -0.93
C GLY A 41 -3.04 -12.41 -1.63
N GLN A 42 -3.97 -13.34 -1.43
CA GLN A 42 -5.34 -13.28 -1.97
C GLN A 42 -6.18 -12.13 -1.38
N LEU A 43 -5.79 -11.58 -0.23
CA LEU A 43 -6.45 -10.41 0.33
C LEU A 43 -5.92 -9.09 -0.26
N SER A 44 -4.85 -9.15 -1.06
CA SER A 44 -4.34 -7.97 -1.78
C SER A 44 -5.27 -7.60 -2.94
N PRO A 45 -5.37 -6.29 -3.29
CA PRO A 45 -6.23 -5.85 -4.36
C PRO A 45 -5.82 -6.46 -5.71
N ASP A 46 -6.80 -6.91 -6.48
CA ASP A 46 -6.59 -7.52 -7.79
C ASP A 46 -5.85 -6.58 -8.76
N ALA A 47 -5.18 -7.16 -9.76
CA ALA A 47 -4.43 -6.42 -10.77
C ALA A 47 -5.28 -5.35 -11.50
N GLU A 48 -6.57 -5.63 -11.71
CA GLU A 48 -7.52 -4.67 -12.28
C GLU A 48 -7.79 -3.48 -11.35
N THR A 49 -7.82 -3.69 -10.03
CA THR A 49 -7.96 -2.61 -9.03
C THR A 49 -6.69 -1.76 -8.96
N ILE A 50 -5.51 -2.38 -9.06
CA ILE A 50 -4.23 -1.66 -9.15
C ILE A 50 -4.18 -0.83 -10.44
N ALA A 51 -4.62 -1.41 -11.56
CA ALA A 51 -4.69 -0.72 -12.85
C ALA A 51 -5.73 0.42 -12.86
N ALA A 52 -6.90 0.23 -12.24
CA ALA A 52 -7.89 1.29 -12.04
C ALA A 52 -7.38 2.42 -11.11
N GLY A 53 -6.33 2.15 -10.34
CA GLY A 53 -5.60 3.14 -9.56
C GLY A 53 -4.44 3.80 -10.29
N ALA A 54 -4.15 3.42 -11.53
CA ALA A 54 -3.10 4.07 -12.31
C ALA A 54 -3.37 5.58 -12.45
N PRO A 55 -2.32 6.40 -12.66
CA PRO A 55 -2.50 7.81 -12.99
C PRO A 55 -3.42 7.95 -14.19
N ILE A 56 -4.43 8.82 -14.07
CA ILE A 56 -5.28 9.20 -15.19
C ILE A 56 -4.72 10.48 -15.79
N ASP A 57 -4.48 10.48 -17.10
CA ASP A 57 -4.16 11.70 -17.84
C ASP A 57 -5.47 12.39 -18.23
N VAL A 58 -5.66 13.59 -17.70
CA VAL A 58 -6.85 14.41 -17.94
C VAL A 58 -6.45 15.56 -18.85
N ASP A 59 -7.02 15.64 -20.05
CA ASP A 59 -6.80 16.78 -20.94
C ASP A 59 -7.54 18.01 -20.40
N LEU A 60 -6.77 19.07 -20.12
CA LEU A 60 -7.24 20.34 -19.56
C LEU A 60 -7.60 21.36 -20.65
N SER A 61 -7.22 21.10 -21.91
CA SER A 61 -7.46 21.99 -23.06
C SER A 61 -8.93 22.36 -23.30
N PRO A 62 -9.93 21.48 -23.10
CA PRO A 62 -11.33 21.82 -23.37
C PRO A 62 -12.03 22.57 -22.22
N ILE A 63 -11.38 22.79 -21.06
CA ILE A 63 -12.01 23.39 -19.88
C ILE A 63 -11.94 24.92 -19.98
N ALA A 64 -13.07 25.56 -20.26
CA ALA A 64 -13.14 27.01 -20.27
C ALA A 64 -13.03 27.60 -18.86
N GLU A 65 -12.57 28.83 -18.75
CA GLU A 65 -12.52 29.57 -17.48
C GLU A 65 -13.90 29.59 -16.80
N GLY A 66 -13.93 29.29 -15.51
CA GLY A 66 -15.14 29.20 -14.69
C GLY A 66 -15.87 27.84 -14.77
N GLN A 67 -15.45 26.91 -15.63
CA GLN A 67 -16.05 25.58 -15.71
C GLN A 67 -15.42 24.58 -14.74
N ILE A 68 -16.23 23.61 -14.34
CA ILE A 68 -15.84 22.49 -13.47
C ILE A 68 -16.06 21.19 -14.25
N MET A 69 -15.04 20.33 -14.26
CA MET A 69 -15.11 18.98 -14.79
C MET A 69 -15.06 17.96 -13.66
N HIS A 70 -15.87 16.91 -13.78
CA HIS A 70 -15.92 15.81 -12.82
C HIS A 70 -15.29 14.58 -13.46
N VAL A 71 -14.26 14.03 -12.81
CA VAL A 71 -13.60 12.80 -13.24
C VAL A 71 -13.57 11.82 -12.07
N VAL A 72 -13.88 10.55 -12.31
CA VAL A 72 -13.82 9.53 -11.26
C VAL A 72 -12.45 8.86 -11.28
N TRP A 73 -11.73 8.89 -10.17
CA TRP A 73 -10.46 8.20 -9.98
C TRP A 73 -10.50 7.37 -8.70
N ARG A 74 -10.12 6.08 -8.77
CA ARG A 74 -10.16 5.16 -7.62
C ARG A 74 -11.50 5.19 -6.86
N SER A 75 -12.61 5.22 -7.60
CA SER A 75 -13.98 5.33 -7.06
C SER A 75 -14.24 6.59 -6.23
N LYS A 76 -13.38 7.61 -6.32
CA LYS A 76 -13.54 8.93 -5.71
C LYS A 76 -13.74 9.97 -6.82
N PRO A 77 -14.71 10.89 -6.67
CA PRO A 77 -14.83 12.00 -7.60
C PRO A 77 -13.68 13.00 -7.38
N ILE A 78 -12.99 13.33 -8.45
CA ILE A 78 -12.05 14.45 -8.53
C ILE A 78 -12.75 15.57 -9.29
N PHE A 79 -12.71 16.76 -8.70
CA PHE A 79 -13.18 17.99 -9.32
C PHE A 79 -11.95 18.70 -9.89
N VAL A 80 -12.04 19.12 -11.15
CA VAL A 80 -11.02 19.95 -11.80
C VAL A 80 -11.72 21.22 -12.27
N ARG A 81 -11.36 22.36 -11.70
CA ARG A 81 -11.95 23.66 -12.01
C ARG A 81 -10.89 24.58 -12.59
N HIS A 82 -11.25 25.25 -13.69
CA HIS A 82 -10.47 26.37 -14.21
C HIS A 82 -10.97 27.66 -13.55
N LEU A 83 -10.17 28.23 -12.65
CA LEU A 83 -10.49 29.47 -11.93
C LEU A 83 -10.27 30.69 -12.82
N THR A 84 -11.11 31.70 -12.65
CA THR A 84 -10.87 33.03 -13.24
C THR A 84 -9.86 33.81 -12.41
N GLN A 85 -9.18 34.80 -13.01
CA GLN A 85 -8.18 35.62 -12.30
C GLN A 85 -8.72 36.27 -11.02
N LYS A 86 -9.97 36.73 -11.05
CA LYS A 86 -10.64 37.32 -9.89
C LYS A 86 -10.79 36.31 -8.74
N GLU A 87 -11.15 35.06 -9.06
CA GLU A 87 -11.31 34.00 -8.06
C GLU A 87 -9.96 33.57 -7.47
N VAL A 88 -8.89 33.56 -8.28
CA VAL A 88 -7.53 33.29 -7.80
C VAL A 88 -7.06 34.36 -6.79
N GLU A 89 -7.33 35.63 -7.08
CA GLU A 89 -7.02 36.74 -6.17
C GLU A 89 -7.82 36.65 -4.87
N GLU A 90 -9.12 36.36 -4.97
CA GLU A 90 -9.99 36.17 -3.81
C GLU A 90 -9.48 35.01 -2.91
N SER A 91 -9.11 33.86 -3.51
CA SER A 91 -8.57 32.70 -2.79
C SER A 91 -7.30 33.04 -2.00
N LYS A 92 -6.39 33.83 -2.60
CA LYS A 92 -5.13 34.26 -1.96
C LYS A 92 -5.33 35.31 -0.86
N SER A 93 -6.39 36.12 -0.96
CA SER A 93 -6.65 37.25 -0.05
C SER A 93 -7.41 36.88 1.23
N GLY A 94 -8.04 35.70 1.26
CA GLY A 94 -8.82 35.25 2.41
C GLY A 94 -7.95 34.98 3.65
N ASP A 95 -8.45 35.36 4.83
CA ASP A 95 -7.78 35.01 6.09
C ASP A 95 -8.05 33.55 6.44
N TRP A 96 -7.06 32.71 6.14
CA TRP A 96 -7.11 31.28 6.39
C TRP A 96 -6.95 30.93 7.88
N HIS A 97 -6.53 31.85 8.75
CA HIS A 97 -6.40 31.59 10.19
C HIS A 97 -7.76 31.55 10.92
N GLU A 98 -8.77 32.19 10.35
CA GLU A 98 -10.14 32.20 10.91
C GLU A 98 -10.97 30.97 10.50
N MET A 99 -10.42 30.11 9.63
CA MET A 99 -11.09 28.90 9.17
C MET A 99 -10.98 27.76 10.20
N ILE A 100 -11.99 26.88 10.23
CA ILE A 100 -11.99 25.68 11.08
C ILE A 100 -10.82 24.75 10.75
N ASP A 101 -10.42 24.70 9.48
CA ASP A 101 -9.26 23.97 8.98
C ASP A 101 -8.30 24.96 8.29
N PRO A 102 -7.31 25.50 9.02
CA PRO A 102 -6.37 26.48 8.48
C PRO A 102 -5.39 25.81 7.51
N ALA A 103 -5.51 26.13 6.23
CA ALA A 103 -4.57 25.68 5.20
C ALA A 103 -4.28 26.81 4.21
N PRO A 104 -3.01 27.20 4.01
CA PRO A 104 -2.66 28.19 3.00
C PRO A 104 -2.84 27.63 1.59
N GLU A 105 -3.16 28.50 0.63
CA GLU A 105 -3.40 28.10 -0.77
C GLU A 105 -2.19 27.36 -1.39
N THR A 106 -0.97 27.71 -0.98
CA THR A 106 0.27 27.06 -1.45
C THR A 106 0.39 25.58 -1.06
N GLU A 107 -0.36 25.14 -0.04
CA GLU A 107 -0.43 23.72 0.33
C GLU A 107 -1.55 22.98 -0.42
N ARG A 108 -2.53 23.73 -0.95
CA ARG A 108 -3.70 23.19 -1.65
C ARG A 108 -3.46 23.07 -3.15
N VAL A 109 -2.74 24.04 -3.72
CA VAL A 109 -2.49 24.14 -5.17
C VAL A 109 -0.99 24.06 -5.45
N LYS A 110 -0.64 23.40 -6.56
CA LYS A 110 0.76 23.25 -6.99
C LYS A 110 1.29 24.56 -7.57
N GLU A 111 2.55 24.88 -7.25
CA GLU A 111 3.23 26.08 -7.75
C GLU A 111 3.17 26.17 -9.29
N GLY A 112 2.71 27.32 -9.80
CA GLY A 112 2.55 27.59 -11.24
C GLY A 112 1.24 27.08 -11.85
N HIS A 113 0.36 26.48 -11.05
CA HIS A 113 -0.96 25.99 -11.47
C HIS A 113 -2.10 26.66 -10.71
N ASP A 114 -1.93 27.90 -10.27
CA ASP A 114 -2.88 28.67 -9.46
C ASP A 114 -4.29 28.77 -10.08
N GLN A 115 -4.39 28.70 -11.42
CA GLN A 115 -5.66 28.70 -12.14
C GLN A 115 -6.41 27.36 -12.08
N TRP A 116 -5.82 26.30 -11.53
CA TRP A 116 -6.39 24.96 -11.46
C TRP A 116 -6.66 24.55 -10.01
N LEU A 117 -7.92 24.19 -9.73
CA LEU A 117 -8.38 23.70 -8.43
C LEU A 117 -8.98 22.29 -8.54
#